data_AF-A0A7U6GH70-F1
#
_entry.id   AF-A0A7U6GH70-F1
#
_cell.length_a   1.000
_cell.length_b   1.000
_cell.length_c   1.000
_cell.angle_alpha   90.00
_cell.angle_beta   90.00
_cell.angle_gamma   90.00
#
_symmetry.space_group_name_H-M   'P 1'
#
loop_
_entity.id
_entity.type
_entity.pdbx_description
1 polymer ?
#
loop_
_entity_poly.entity_id
_entity_poly.type
_entity_poly.pdbx_seq_one_letter_code
_entity_poly.pdbx_strand_id
1 'polypeptide(L)'
;MSKRVILSNLLILASIALLAVIYFAPAWWVSLTAPNYPKEAFPDGVRIEFHMNGVFNGCKKVDKKEIEESEALDCVHEMDTINHYVGMYPIAAGGVVERAFSPFLIAFLAVMLLGFACTKPKIRVPLMAVGFSAIAIWMYMTWYGKDGLKYQNAGYIEALVTSMDQDTDRGSDRNKNDELIERMKNAIPEDVVSVEEQKDSSDEMVKKLAGLGGALVNDKDLGVTLDDVAEKGATGDAKTDNIALLKGSFLIDQKKKPANEREEWVGSNAQIMRWHYAKSLGRYFNNQEEIRPMVKKMTMASHIVFWGIIAAMILLVWGARKNNGILYWLLIAVPMALPVFFIIEYSAWLWWYGHNLNAMGAFTVKPFMPTVFGQGKVAQFTTHSYPDIGFGLMMLMAALLAIAALLRIKDARQQ
;
A
#
# COMPACT_ATOMS: atom_id res chain seq x y z
N MET A 1 11.11 13.36 41.08
CA MET A 1 10.19 12.71 40.11
C MET A 1 9.64 11.48 40.80
N SER A 2 8.32 11.27 40.87
CA SER A 2 7.75 10.14 41.62
C SER A 2 8.07 8.81 40.95
N LYS A 3 8.05 7.71 41.71
CA LYS A 3 8.24 6.35 41.16
C LYS A 3 7.25 6.05 40.03
N ARG A 4 6.02 6.57 40.12
CA ARG A 4 4.96 6.39 39.10
C ARG A 4 5.29 7.11 37.80
N VAL A 5 5.83 8.32 37.86
CA VAL A 5 6.25 9.05 36.65
C VAL A 5 7.44 8.37 35.99
N ILE A 6 8.41 7.85 36.77
CA ILE A 6 9.55 7.09 36.21
C ILE A 6 9.05 5.85 35.49
N LEU A 7 8.18 5.05 36.13
CA LEU A 7 7.61 3.85 35.52
C LEU A 7 6.78 4.17 34.26
N SER A 8 5.94 5.20 34.31
CA SER A 8 5.19 5.70 33.16
C SER A 8 6.11 6.03 31.98
N ASN A 9 7.23 6.71 32.24
CA ASN A 9 8.21 7.06 31.21
C ASN A 9 8.93 5.83 30.63
N LEU A 10 9.27 4.83 31.45
CA LEU A 10 9.87 3.59 30.97
C LEU A 10 8.92 2.83 30.01
N LEU A 11 7.62 2.78 30.34
CA LEU A 11 6.60 2.16 29.48
C LEU A 11 6.44 2.92 28.16
N ILE A 12 6.51 4.25 28.19
CA ILE A 12 6.44 5.08 26.97
C ILE A 12 7.68 4.84 26.09
N LEU A 13 8.88 4.78 26.67
CA LEU A 13 10.11 4.49 25.93
C LEU A 13 10.09 3.09 25.31
N ALA A 14 9.59 2.09 26.04
CA ALA A 14 9.37 0.74 25.49
C ALA A 14 8.36 0.76 24.34
N SER A 15 7.29 1.57 24.45
CA SER A 15 6.29 1.73 23.39
C SER A 15 6.86 2.40 22.14
N ILE A 16 7.78 3.35 22.27
CA ILE A 16 8.48 3.96 21.13
C ILE A 16 9.36 2.92 20.42
N ALA A 17 10.04 2.05 21.18
CA ALA A 17 10.82 0.96 20.59
C ALA A 17 9.92 -0.04 19.85
N LEU A 18 8.78 -0.42 20.44
CA LEU A 18 7.79 -1.27 19.78
C LEU A 18 7.25 -0.64 18.49
N LEU A 19 6.99 0.67 18.50
CA LEU A 19 6.49 1.39 17.32
C LEU A 19 7.44 1.28 16.13
N ALA A 20 8.76 1.31 16.37
CA ALA A 20 9.76 1.10 15.32
C ALA A 20 9.72 -0.33 14.74
N VAL A 21 9.51 -1.34 15.59
CA VAL A 21 9.37 -2.74 15.15
C VAL A 21 8.08 -2.95 14.37
N ILE A 22 6.96 -2.38 14.86
CA ILE A 22 5.63 -2.48 14.23
C ILE A 22 5.67 -1.99 12.77
N TYR A 23 6.45 -0.97 12.46
CA TYR A 23 6.51 -0.41 11.12
C TYR A 23 6.98 -1.42 10.05
N PHE A 24 7.84 -2.36 10.43
CA PHE A 24 8.40 -3.36 9.51
C PHE A 24 7.74 -4.73 9.63
N ALA A 25 6.94 -4.97 10.68
CA ALA A 25 6.29 -6.24 10.92
C ALA A 25 4.99 -6.38 10.08
N PRO A 26 4.64 -7.60 9.63
CA PRO A 26 3.34 -7.85 9.04
C PRO A 26 2.27 -7.61 10.09
N ALA A 27 1.31 -6.73 9.81
CA ALA A 27 0.22 -6.41 10.71
C ALA A 27 -0.95 -7.39 10.52
N TRP A 28 -1.25 -7.76 9.28
CA TRP A 28 -2.37 -8.62 8.93
C TRP A 28 -2.01 -9.49 7.74
N TRP A 29 -2.61 -10.66 7.61
CA TRP A 29 -2.45 -11.49 6.42
C TRP A 29 -3.81 -11.88 5.86
N VAL A 30 -3.84 -12.02 4.54
CA VAL A 30 -4.98 -12.57 3.81
C VAL A 30 -4.50 -13.71 2.94
N SER A 31 -5.28 -14.79 2.91
CA SER A 31 -5.04 -15.92 2.01
C SER A 31 -6.32 -16.32 1.29
N LEU A 32 -6.20 -16.62 0.00
CA LEU A 32 -7.25 -17.26 -0.79
C LEU A 32 -6.91 -18.73 -1.04
N THR A 33 -7.88 -19.60 -0.78
CA THR A 33 -7.82 -21.02 -1.15
C THR A 33 -8.96 -21.35 -2.11
N ALA A 34 -8.69 -22.18 -3.11
CA ALA A 34 -9.68 -22.67 -4.05
C ALA A 34 -9.22 -23.99 -4.67
N PRO A 35 -10.10 -24.79 -5.29
CA PRO A 35 -9.72 -26.06 -5.93
C PRO A 35 -8.61 -25.92 -6.98
N ASN A 36 -8.55 -24.78 -7.67
CA ASN A 36 -7.55 -24.49 -8.70
C ASN A 36 -6.18 -24.09 -8.13
N TYR A 37 -6.08 -23.87 -6.81
CA TYR A 37 -4.84 -23.54 -6.10
C TYR A 37 -4.50 -24.70 -5.15
N PRO A 38 -3.87 -25.77 -5.67
CA PRO A 38 -3.61 -26.99 -4.92
C PRO A 38 -2.60 -26.75 -3.78
N LYS A 39 -2.76 -27.46 -2.66
CA LYS A 39 -1.92 -27.29 -1.46
C LYS A 39 -0.45 -27.65 -1.70
N GLU A 40 -0.18 -28.45 -2.72
CA GLU A 40 1.16 -28.84 -3.15
C GLU A 40 1.95 -27.64 -3.70
N ALA A 41 1.27 -26.65 -4.30
CA ALA A 41 1.89 -25.41 -4.78
C ALA A 41 1.63 -24.23 -3.84
N PHE A 42 0.44 -24.17 -3.23
CA PHE A 42 0.00 -23.10 -2.35
C PHE A 42 -0.43 -23.67 -0.99
N PRO A 43 0.52 -24.13 -0.14
CA PRO A 43 0.20 -24.78 1.13
C PRO A 43 -0.58 -23.86 2.08
N ASP A 44 -0.24 -22.57 2.06
CA ASP A 44 -0.90 -21.51 2.84
C ASP A 44 -1.94 -20.74 2.00
N GLY A 45 -2.31 -21.25 0.81
CA GLY A 45 -3.11 -20.54 -0.20
C GLY A 45 -2.34 -19.40 -0.88
N VAL A 46 -3.04 -18.59 -1.69
CA VAL A 46 -2.49 -17.35 -2.26
C VAL A 46 -2.44 -16.31 -1.14
N ARG A 47 -1.32 -16.26 -0.43
CA ARG A 47 -1.14 -15.45 0.79
C ARG A 47 -0.42 -14.15 0.49
N ILE A 48 -0.97 -13.06 1.00
CA ILE A 48 -0.37 -11.72 1.02
C ILE A 48 -0.30 -11.18 2.45
N GLU A 49 0.70 -10.36 2.72
CA GLU A 49 0.94 -9.76 4.04
C GLU A 49 0.87 -8.24 3.98
N PHE A 50 0.04 -7.66 4.85
CA PHE A 50 -0.15 -6.22 4.98
C PHE A 50 0.79 -5.67 6.04
N HIS A 51 1.66 -4.75 5.65
CA HIS A 51 2.55 -4.00 6.51
C HIS A 51 2.16 -2.51 6.48
N MET A 52 2.69 -1.72 7.42
CA MET A 52 2.47 -0.26 7.44
C MET A 52 3.08 0.46 6.22
N ASN A 53 4.03 -0.17 5.52
CA ASN A 53 4.73 0.38 4.38
C ASN A 53 4.38 -0.28 3.03
N GLY A 54 3.60 -1.37 3.01
CA GLY A 54 3.36 -2.11 1.79
C GLY A 54 2.51 -3.36 1.95
N VAL A 55 2.22 -4.00 0.82
CA VAL A 55 1.70 -5.35 0.77
C VAL A 55 2.78 -6.22 0.13
N PHE A 56 3.12 -7.32 0.77
CA PHE A 56 4.25 -8.17 0.41
C PHE A 56 3.79 -9.61 0.15
N ASN A 57 4.64 -10.34 -0.57
CA ASN A 57 4.41 -11.75 -0.88
C ASN A 57 4.45 -12.59 0.41
N GLY A 58 3.36 -13.30 0.70
CA GLY A 58 3.26 -14.21 1.84
C GLY A 58 3.50 -15.68 1.48
N CYS A 59 3.72 -15.97 0.19
CA CYS A 59 4.03 -17.32 -0.26
C CYS A 59 5.48 -17.69 -0.02
N LYS A 60 5.69 -18.94 0.37
CA LYS A 60 7.01 -19.48 0.71
C LYS A 60 7.50 -20.36 -0.43
N LYS A 61 8.82 -20.40 -0.59
CA LYS A 61 9.46 -21.34 -1.52
C LYS A 61 9.11 -22.77 -1.14
N VAL A 62 8.66 -23.56 -2.12
CA VAL A 62 8.31 -24.98 -1.94
C VAL A 62 9.31 -25.83 -2.70
N ASP A 63 10.11 -26.61 -1.98
CA ASP A 63 11.05 -27.54 -2.61
C ASP A 63 10.30 -28.79 -3.11
N LYS A 64 10.07 -28.88 -4.43
CA LYS A 64 9.48 -30.06 -5.08
C LYS A 64 10.56 -30.94 -5.69
N LYS A 65 10.37 -32.26 -5.65
CA LYS A 65 11.31 -33.25 -6.20
C LYS A 65 11.39 -33.25 -7.73
N GLU A 66 10.42 -32.64 -8.42
CA GLU A 66 10.27 -32.71 -9.88
C GLU A 66 10.45 -31.35 -10.58
N ILE A 67 10.39 -30.23 -9.86
CA ILE A 67 10.58 -28.87 -10.40
C ILE A 67 11.35 -28.06 -9.36
N GLU A 68 12.54 -27.60 -9.72
CA GLU A 68 13.37 -26.73 -8.90
C GLU A 68 12.97 -25.27 -9.19
N GLU A 69 12.13 -24.68 -8.34
CA GLU A 69 11.78 -23.26 -8.42
C GLU A 69 12.88 -22.44 -7.72
N SER A 70 13.53 -21.52 -8.44
CA SER A 70 14.62 -20.70 -7.89
C SER A 70 14.13 -19.73 -6.81
N GLU A 71 12.90 -19.23 -6.96
CA GLU A 71 12.27 -18.22 -6.11
C GLU A 71 10.87 -18.67 -5.65
N ALA A 72 10.31 -18.01 -4.64
CA ALA A 72 8.94 -18.29 -4.19
C ALA A 72 7.92 -17.76 -5.22
N LEU A 73 6.77 -18.43 -5.37
CA LEU A 73 5.68 -17.93 -6.20
C LEU A 73 5.23 -16.54 -5.75
N ASP A 74 4.99 -15.63 -6.69
CA ASP A 74 4.49 -14.28 -6.41
C ASP A 74 2.98 -14.30 -6.17
N CYS A 75 2.58 -14.45 -4.91
CA CYS A 75 1.17 -14.45 -4.54
C CYS A 75 0.52 -13.06 -4.58
N VAL A 76 1.28 -11.97 -4.70
CA VAL A 76 0.70 -10.66 -4.99
C VAL A 76 0.23 -10.63 -6.43
N HIS A 77 1.03 -11.14 -7.36
CA HIS A 77 0.64 -11.27 -8.77
C HIS A 77 -0.58 -12.18 -8.97
N GLU A 78 -0.60 -13.34 -8.32
CA GLU A 78 -1.74 -14.26 -8.39
C GLU A 78 -3.01 -13.62 -7.82
N MET A 79 -2.90 -12.91 -6.69
CA MET A 79 -4.03 -12.19 -6.10
C MET A 79 -4.54 -11.07 -7.02
N ASP A 80 -3.65 -10.30 -7.64
CA ASP A 80 -4.03 -9.24 -8.59
C ASP A 80 -4.64 -9.81 -9.88
N THR A 81 -4.19 -10.98 -10.31
CA THR A 81 -4.82 -11.74 -11.41
C THR A 81 -6.23 -12.16 -11.04
N ILE A 82 -6.46 -12.72 -9.84
CA ILE A 82 -7.80 -13.03 -9.35
C ILE A 82 -8.66 -11.76 -9.29
N ASN A 83 -8.13 -10.66 -8.76
CA ASN A 83 -8.82 -9.37 -8.67
C ASN A 83 -9.29 -8.89 -10.05
N HIS A 84 -8.41 -8.95 -11.05
CA HIS A 84 -8.74 -8.60 -12.43
C HIS A 84 -9.94 -9.39 -12.97
N TYR A 85 -10.00 -10.71 -12.74
CA TYR A 85 -11.12 -11.52 -13.24
C TYR A 85 -12.47 -11.14 -12.63
N VAL A 86 -12.50 -10.70 -11.37
CA VAL A 86 -13.74 -10.29 -10.68
C VAL A 86 -14.02 -8.79 -10.74
N GLY A 87 -13.26 -8.04 -11.53
CA GLY A 87 -13.44 -6.58 -11.68
C GLY A 87 -12.80 -5.75 -10.57
N MET A 88 -12.06 -6.34 -9.63
CA MET A 88 -11.34 -5.60 -8.59
C MET A 88 -10.06 -4.97 -9.15
N TYR A 89 -9.74 -3.75 -8.70
CA TYR A 89 -8.47 -3.11 -9.02
C TYR A 89 -7.28 -3.84 -8.38
N PRO A 90 -6.04 -3.64 -8.89
CA PRO A 90 -4.84 -4.19 -8.25
C PRO A 90 -4.68 -3.71 -6.80
N ILE A 91 -4.03 -4.51 -5.97
CA ILE A 91 -3.73 -4.22 -4.56
C ILE A 91 -2.94 -2.90 -4.41
N ALA A 92 -2.13 -2.57 -5.41
CA ALA A 92 -1.37 -1.32 -5.43
C ALA A 92 -2.26 -0.05 -5.50
N ALA A 93 -3.53 -0.18 -5.90
CA ALA A 93 -4.48 0.93 -5.91
C ALA A 93 -5.02 1.30 -4.52
N GLY A 94 -4.77 0.46 -3.50
CA GLY A 94 -5.25 0.65 -2.14
C GLY A 94 -4.20 1.29 -1.22
N GLY A 95 -4.66 2.08 -0.25
CA GLY A 95 -3.81 2.65 0.81
C GLY A 95 -2.71 3.58 0.30
N VAL A 96 -2.89 4.18 -0.87
CA VAL A 96 -1.79 4.84 -1.60
C VAL A 96 -1.26 6.06 -0.83
N VAL A 97 -2.15 6.81 -0.19
CA VAL A 97 -1.78 7.98 0.60
C VAL A 97 -1.16 7.52 1.90
N GLU A 98 -1.79 6.59 2.58
CA GLU A 98 -1.41 6.13 3.90
C GLU A 98 -0.06 5.44 3.87
N ARG A 99 0.21 4.58 2.88
CA ARG A 99 1.52 3.97 2.66
C ARG A 99 2.60 5.01 2.35
N ALA A 100 2.28 6.04 1.56
CA ALA A 100 3.23 7.09 1.22
C ALA A 100 3.56 8.01 2.41
N PHE A 101 2.59 8.23 3.31
CA PHE A 101 2.75 9.06 4.51
C PHE A 101 3.13 8.30 5.78
N SER A 102 3.05 6.97 5.78
CA SER A 102 3.28 6.12 6.96
C SER A 102 4.61 6.37 7.68
N PRO A 103 5.78 6.57 7.02
CA PRO A 103 7.01 6.85 7.76
C PRO A 103 6.93 8.16 8.56
N PHE A 104 6.26 9.19 8.02
CA PHE A 104 6.06 10.46 8.72
C PHE A 104 5.06 10.33 9.85
N LEU A 105 4.00 9.55 9.67
CA LEU A 105 2.99 9.29 10.70
C LEU A 105 3.59 8.52 11.89
N ILE A 106 4.42 7.51 11.64
CA ILE A 106 5.13 6.79 12.70
C ILE A 106 6.08 7.70 13.47
N ALA A 107 6.88 8.52 12.77
CA ALA A 107 7.74 9.50 13.41
C ALA A 107 6.93 10.53 14.22
N PHE A 108 5.78 10.96 13.70
CA PHE A 108 4.86 11.88 14.38
C PHE A 108 4.35 11.27 15.70
N LEU A 109 3.89 10.01 15.69
CA LEU A 109 3.47 9.30 16.91
C LEU A 109 4.61 9.16 17.92
N ALA A 110 5.84 8.91 17.47
CA ALA A 110 7.01 8.85 18.35
C ALA A 110 7.28 10.21 19.04
N VAL A 111 7.22 11.33 18.31
CA VAL A 111 7.36 12.68 18.89
C VAL A 111 6.24 13.00 19.87
N MET A 112 5.00 12.55 19.60
CA MET A 112 3.88 12.68 20.55
C MET A 112 4.17 11.97 21.87
N LEU A 113 4.64 10.72 21.80
CA LEU A 113 4.99 9.91 22.97
C LEU A 113 6.15 10.53 23.76
N LEU A 114 7.20 11.01 23.08
CA LEU A 114 8.30 11.76 23.70
C LEU A 114 7.78 13.03 24.39
N GLY A 115 6.85 13.74 23.74
CA GLY A 115 6.17 14.90 24.31
C GLY A 115 5.43 14.55 25.61
N PHE A 116 4.67 13.45 25.64
CA PHE A 116 3.94 13.03 26.83
C PHE A 116 4.87 12.57 27.97
N ALA A 117 5.98 11.92 27.64
CA ALA A 117 7.00 11.51 28.62
C ALA A 117 7.61 12.72 29.37
N CYS A 118 7.73 13.87 28.69
CA CYS A 118 8.22 15.11 29.29
C CYS A 118 7.15 15.86 30.10
N THR A 119 7.25 15.82 31.43
CA THR A 119 6.33 16.53 32.35
C THR A 119 6.58 18.02 32.47
N LYS A 120 7.76 18.52 32.08
CA LYS A 120 8.11 19.95 32.19
C LYS A 120 7.85 20.67 30.86
N PRO A 121 6.88 21.60 30.76
CA PRO A 121 6.57 22.31 29.52
C PRO A 121 7.77 23.03 28.90
N LYS A 122 8.67 23.57 29.74
CA LYS A 122 9.91 24.23 29.30
C LYS A 122 10.85 23.33 28.49
N ILE A 123 10.76 22.01 28.66
CA ILE A 123 11.54 21.02 27.90
C ILE A 123 10.68 20.39 26.80
N ARG A 124 9.42 20.08 27.11
CA ARG A 124 8.50 19.44 26.16
C ARG A 124 8.25 20.27 24.91
N VAL A 125 7.98 21.58 25.06
CA VAL A 125 7.68 22.46 23.93
C VAL A 125 8.84 22.53 22.94
N PRO A 126 10.10 22.83 23.33
CA PRO A 126 11.20 22.82 22.38
C PRO A 126 11.48 21.43 21.81
N LEU A 127 11.36 20.36 22.61
CA LEU A 127 11.51 18.98 22.12
C LEU A 127 10.52 18.66 20.98
N MET A 128 9.23 18.94 21.20
CA MET A 128 8.20 18.70 20.20
C MET A 128 8.33 19.64 19.00
N ALA A 129 8.70 20.90 19.22
CA ALA A 129 8.92 21.85 18.13
C ALA A 129 10.06 21.38 17.22
N VAL A 130 11.21 20.99 17.78
CA VAL A 130 12.34 20.47 17.01
C VAL A 130 11.96 19.17 16.30
N GLY A 131 11.33 18.22 17.00
CA GLY A 131 10.91 16.94 16.43
C GLY A 131 9.93 17.11 15.27
N PHE A 132 8.87 17.90 15.45
CA PHE A 132 7.90 18.14 14.38
C PHE A 132 8.46 19.02 13.24
N SER A 133 9.35 19.98 13.52
CA SER A 133 10.03 20.72 12.46
C SER A 133 10.91 19.80 11.61
N ALA A 134 11.64 18.86 12.22
CA ALA A 134 12.42 17.87 11.49
C ALA A 134 11.52 16.99 10.59
N ILE A 135 10.39 16.52 11.11
CA ILE A 135 9.42 15.74 10.32
C ILE A 135 8.82 16.58 9.20
N ALA A 136 8.43 17.84 9.46
CA ALA A 136 7.85 18.72 8.45
C ALA A 136 8.83 19.00 7.30
N ILE A 137 10.11 19.24 7.62
CA ILE A 137 11.17 19.44 6.61
C ILE A 137 11.37 18.15 5.81
N TRP A 138 11.53 17.00 6.48
CA TRP A 138 11.70 15.71 5.81
C TRP A 138 10.50 15.37 4.91
N MET A 139 9.29 15.57 5.40
CA MET A 139 8.05 15.36 4.65
C MET A 139 7.97 16.28 3.43
N TYR A 140 8.30 17.57 3.58
CA TYR A 140 8.32 18.52 2.46
C TYR A 140 9.36 18.14 1.39
N MET A 141 10.58 17.83 1.80
CA MET A 141 11.66 17.41 0.90
C MET A 141 11.32 16.12 0.16
N THR A 142 10.64 15.19 0.82
CA THR A 142 10.19 13.93 0.20
C THR A 142 9.05 14.17 -0.78
N TRP A 143 8.06 14.97 -0.38
CA TRP A 143 6.81 15.11 -1.12
C TRP A 143 6.92 16.04 -2.33
N TYR A 144 7.53 17.22 -2.15
CA TYR A 144 7.63 18.27 -3.17
C TYR A 144 9.05 18.48 -3.70
N GLY A 145 10.07 18.00 -2.99
CA GLY A 145 11.46 18.18 -3.39
C GLY A 145 11.84 17.42 -4.66
N LYS A 146 12.78 17.98 -5.42
CA LYS A 146 13.45 17.28 -6.53
C LYS A 146 14.22 16.09 -5.98
N ASP A 147 14.10 14.94 -6.64
CA ASP A 147 14.63 13.64 -6.18
C ASP A 147 14.14 13.25 -4.78
N GLY A 148 12.93 13.68 -4.42
CA GLY A 148 12.30 13.40 -3.13
C GLY A 148 12.19 11.93 -2.77
N LEU A 149 12.09 11.02 -3.75
CA LEU A 149 12.06 9.56 -3.52
C LEU A 149 13.26 9.04 -2.73
N LYS A 150 14.42 9.71 -2.79
CA LYS A 150 15.60 9.30 -1.99
C LYS A 150 15.35 9.38 -0.49
N TYR A 151 14.39 10.19 -0.05
CA TYR A 151 14.01 10.37 1.34
C TYR A 151 12.88 9.44 1.80
N GLN A 152 12.33 8.60 0.91
CA GLN A 152 11.34 7.58 1.27
C GLN A 152 11.95 6.34 1.91
N ASN A 153 11.11 5.48 2.49
CA ASN A 153 11.52 4.15 2.94
C ASN A 153 11.77 3.20 1.75
N ALA A 154 12.75 2.30 1.89
CA ALA A 154 13.11 1.33 0.83
C ALA A 154 11.94 0.40 0.47
N GLY A 155 11.22 -0.13 1.46
CA GLY A 155 10.08 -1.02 1.23
C GLY A 155 8.90 -0.34 0.52
N TYR A 156 8.70 0.97 0.70
CA TYR A 156 7.72 1.72 -0.10
C TYR A 156 8.13 1.76 -1.58
N ILE A 157 9.41 2.07 -1.85
CA ILE A 157 9.94 2.14 -3.22
C ILE A 157 9.92 0.76 -3.88
N GLU A 158 10.35 -0.28 -3.17
CA GLU A 158 10.29 -1.67 -3.60
C GLU A 158 8.86 -2.06 -3.97
N ALA A 159 7.88 -1.80 -3.10
CA ALA A 159 6.49 -2.13 -3.38
C ALA A 159 5.91 -1.37 -4.60
N LEU A 160 6.38 -0.16 -4.89
CA LEU A 160 6.03 0.54 -6.15
C LEU A 160 6.62 -0.16 -7.37
N VAL A 161 7.85 -0.67 -7.28
CA VAL A 161 8.51 -1.41 -8.37
C VAL A 161 7.88 -2.78 -8.55
N THR A 162 7.76 -3.59 -7.49
CA THR A 162 7.17 -4.94 -7.54
C THR A 162 5.78 -4.90 -8.13
N SER A 163 4.98 -3.90 -7.75
CA SER A 163 3.66 -3.76 -8.38
C SER A 163 3.79 -3.51 -9.87
N MET A 164 4.72 -2.69 -10.37
CA MET A 164 4.90 -2.42 -11.81
C MET A 164 5.56 -3.54 -12.62
N ASP A 165 6.52 -4.27 -12.05
CA ASP A 165 7.29 -5.30 -12.78
C ASP A 165 6.40 -6.44 -13.27
N GLN A 166 5.22 -6.62 -12.65
CA GLN A 166 4.14 -7.47 -13.15
C GLN A 166 3.64 -7.12 -14.58
N ASP A 167 4.07 -6.00 -15.16
CA ASP A 167 3.78 -5.60 -16.54
C ASP A 167 4.83 -6.08 -17.58
N THR A 168 6.03 -6.54 -17.16
CA THR A 168 7.12 -6.95 -18.09
C THR A 168 6.89 -8.32 -18.75
N ASP A 169 5.99 -9.14 -18.20
CA ASP A 169 5.58 -10.43 -18.79
C ASP A 169 4.63 -10.29 -20.01
N ARG A 170 4.32 -9.06 -20.46
CA ARG A 170 3.61 -8.84 -21.73
C ARG A 170 4.47 -9.12 -22.98
N GLY A 171 5.73 -9.54 -22.80
CA GLY A 171 6.67 -9.87 -23.87
C GLY A 171 6.69 -11.33 -24.34
N SER A 172 6.23 -12.30 -23.55
CA SER A 172 6.22 -13.71 -23.98
C SER A 172 5.20 -14.54 -23.23
N ASP A 173 4.12 -14.90 -23.92
CA ASP A 173 3.43 -16.21 -23.87
C ASP A 173 1.90 -16.07 -23.96
N ARG A 174 1.40 -16.08 -25.20
CA ARG A 174 -0.04 -16.25 -25.48
C ARG A 174 -0.60 -17.56 -24.93
N ASN A 175 0.25 -18.56 -24.65
CA ASN A 175 -0.17 -19.89 -24.22
C ASN A 175 -0.66 -19.98 -22.76
N LYS A 176 -0.24 -19.07 -21.85
CA LYS A 176 -0.66 -19.14 -20.43
C LYS A 176 -2.09 -18.66 -20.19
N ASN A 177 -2.58 -17.71 -21.00
CA ASN A 177 -3.94 -17.18 -20.89
C ASN A 177 -4.99 -18.22 -21.33
N ASP A 178 -4.68 -19.05 -22.32
CA ASP A 178 -5.59 -20.09 -22.82
C ASP A 178 -5.76 -21.23 -21.80
N GLU A 179 -4.69 -21.61 -21.08
CA GLU A 179 -4.72 -22.62 -20.01
C GLU A 179 -5.55 -22.16 -18.80
N LEU A 180 -5.48 -20.87 -18.44
CA LEU A 180 -6.22 -20.31 -17.31
C LEU A 180 -7.71 -20.16 -17.62
N ILE A 181 -8.06 -19.78 -18.86
CA ILE A 181 -9.45 -19.72 -19.35
C ILE A 181 -10.10 -21.12 -19.32
N GLU A 182 -9.35 -22.17 -19.66
CA GLU A 182 -9.84 -23.56 -19.59
C GLU A 182 -10.05 -24.02 -18.14
N ARG A 183 -9.15 -23.64 -17.22
CA ARG A 183 -9.28 -23.91 -15.78
C ARG A 183 -10.45 -23.15 -15.12
N MET A 184 -10.80 -21.97 -15.62
CA MET A 184 -11.94 -21.19 -15.13
C MET A 184 -13.29 -21.66 -15.70
N LYS A 185 -13.32 -22.12 -16.96
CA LYS A 185 -14.53 -22.71 -17.57
C LYS A 185 -14.96 -23.99 -16.86
N ASN A 186 -14.00 -24.79 -16.37
CA ASN A 186 -14.29 -25.99 -15.60
C ASN A 186 -14.73 -25.71 -14.14
N ALA A 187 -14.66 -24.46 -13.67
CA ALA A 187 -14.96 -24.08 -12.29
C ALA A 187 -16.39 -23.52 -12.08
N ILE A 188 -17.22 -23.44 -13.13
CA ILE A 188 -18.56 -22.84 -13.09
C ILE A 188 -19.58 -23.83 -13.69
N PRO A 189 -20.53 -24.37 -12.91
CA PRO A 189 -21.57 -25.24 -13.45
C PRO A 189 -22.59 -24.45 -14.30
N GLU A 190 -23.12 -25.12 -15.32
CA GLU A 190 -24.00 -24.57 -16.38
C GLU A 190 -25.36 -24.04 -15.88
N ASP A 191 -25.69 -24.15 -14.60
CA ASP A 191 -27.04 -23.92 -14.07
C ASP A 191 -27.31 -22.51 -13.52
N VAL A 192 -26.37 -21.56 -13.64
CA VAL A 192 -26.54 -20.17 -13.12
C VAL A 192 -26.41 -19.08 -14.18
N VAL A 193 -26.49 -19.39 -15.48
CA VAL A 193 -26.32 -18.37 -16.53
C VAL A 193 -27.52 -18.35 -17.48
N SER A 194 -28.28 -17.25 -17.46
CA SER A 194 -29.04 -16.82 -18.63
C SER A 194 -28.04 -16.27 -19.64
N VAL A 195 -27.58 -17.14 -20.54
CA VAL A 195 -26.70 -16.79 -21.66
C VAL A 195 -27.55 -16.06 -22.70
N GLU A 196 -27.52 -14.73 -22.71
CA GLU A 196 -27.76 -14.00 -23.96
C GLU A 196 -26.42 -13.94 -24.70
N GLU A 197 -26.24 -14.93 -25.57
CA GLU A 197 -25.10 -15.05 -26.46
C GLU A 197 -25.17 -13.91 -27.49
N GLN A 198 -24.51 -12.78 -27.22
CA GLN A 198 -24.39 -11.72 -28.21
C GLN A 198 -23.29 -12.09 -29.22
N LYS A 199 -23.65 -13.00 -30.15
CA LYS A 199 -22.94 -13.16 -31.43
C LYS A 199 -23.15 -11.92 -32.28
N ASP A 200 -22.10 -11.54 -33.02
CA ASP A 200 -21.99 -10.37 -33.91
C ASP A 200 -21.75 -9.00 -33.27
N SER A 201 -20.46 -8.69 -33.07
CA SER A 201 -19.87 -7.37 -33.42
C SER A 201 -18.32 -7.36 -33.35
N SER A 202 -17.72 -8.43 -32.82
CA SER A 202 -16.27 -8.52 -32.56
C SER A 202 -15.42 -8.36 -33.82
N ASP A 203 -15.82 -8.92 -34.98
CA ASP A 203 -15.00 -8.85 -36.19
C ASP A 203 -15.03 -7.47 -36.88
N GLU A 204 -16.14 -6.74 -36.82
CA GLU A 204 -16.23 -5.41 -37.43
C GLU A 204 -15.59 -4.33 -36.52
N MET A 205 -15.70 -4.49 -35.20
CA MET A 205 -15.07 -3.61 -34.22
C MET A 205 -13.54 -3.80 -34.20
N VAL A 206 -13.05 -5.04 -34.32
CA VAL A 206 -11.62 -5.35 -34.46
C VAL A 206 -11.06 -4.78 -35.78
N LYS A 207 -11.83 -4.82 -36.89
CA LYS A 207 -11.43 -4.16 -38.15
C LYS A 207 -11.39 -2.63 -38.05
N LYS A 208 -12.35 -2.01 -37.35
CA LYS A 208 -12.36 -0.55 -37.10
C LYS A 208 -11.25 -0.13 -36.12
N LEU A 209 -10.93 -0.95 -35.11
CA LEU A 209 -9.81 -0.74 -34.19
C LEU A 209 -8.46 -0.91 -34.89
N ALA A 210 -8.33 -1.87 -35.80
CA ALA A 210 -7.13 -2.02 -36.65
C ALA A 210 -6.92 -0.84 -37.60
N GLY A 211 -8.00 -0.16 -38.01
CA GLY A 211 -7.93 1.07 -38.82
C GLY A 211 -7.68 2.36 -38.02
N LEU A 212 -7.87 2.36 -36.70
CA LEU A 212 -7.73 3.53 -35.81
C LEU A 212 -6.56 3.43 -34.81
N GLY A 213 -5.93 2.26 -34.69
CA GLY A 213 -4.73 2.03 -33.89
C GLY A 213 -3.46 2.43 -34.62
N GLY A 214 -3.16 3.73 -34.60
CA GLY A 214 -1.92 4.28 -35.15
C GLY A 214 -0.67 3.55 -34.65
N ALA A 215 0.14 3.11 -35.62
CA ALA A 215 1.55 2.75 -35.51
C ALA A 215 1.97 1.99 -34.23
N LEU A 216 1.85 0.67 -34.27
CA LEU A 216 2.70 -0.22 -33.48
C LEU A 216 4.16 0.04 -33.88
N VAL A 217 4.85 0.89 -33.12
CA VAL A 217 6.31 0.98 -33.18
C VAL A 217 6.85 -0.28 -32.51
N ASN A 218 7.57 -1.09 -33.29
CA ASN A 218 8.28 -2.27 -32.83
C ASN A 218 9.23 -1.89 -31.67
N ASP A 219 9.28 -2.76 -30.66
CA ASP A 219 10.10 -2.63 -29.44
C ASP A 219 11.61 -2.42 -29.71
N LYS A 220 12.07 -2.72 -30.93
CA LYS A 220 13.45 -2.56 -31.39
C LYS A 220 13.86 -1.15 -31.81
N ASP A 221 12.93 -0.20 -31.96
CA ASP A 221 13.24 1.18 -32.40
C ASP A 221 13.37 2.19 -31.24
N LEU A 222 13.30 1.75 -29.98
CA LEU A 222 13.19 2.66 -28.81
C LEU A 222 14.49 2.97 -28.07
N GLY A 223 15.61 2.34 -28.44
CA GLY A 223 16.98 2.71 -28.04
C GLY A 223 17.28 2.76 -26.53
N VAL A 224 16.37 2.27 -25.69
CA VAL A 224 16.54 2.07 -24.24
C VAL A 224 15.61 0.92 -23.82
N THR A 225 16.16 -0.26 -23.58
CA THR A 225 15.44 -1.37 -22.91
C THR A 225 15.53 -1.22 -21.39
N LEU A 226 14.67 -1.91 -20.63
CA LEU A 226 14.81 -1.96 -19.16
C LEU A 226 16.18 -2.54 -18.76
N ASP A 227 16.71 -3.45 -19.58
CA ASP A 227 18.06 -4.01 -19.45
C ASP A 227 19.16 -2.95 -19.55
N ASP A 228 19.02 -1.96 -20.45
CA ASP A 228 19.96 -0.84 -20.58
C ASP A 228 20.03 0.06 -19.32
N VAL A 229 18.95 0.08 -18.52
CA VAL A 229 18.86 0.85 -17.26
C VAL A 229 19.39 0.02 -16.09
N ALA A 230 19.13 -1.28 -16.08
CA ALA A 230 19.60 -2.22 -15.06
C ALA A 230 21.12 -2.41 -15.10
N GLU A 231 21.72 -2.58 -16.29
CA GLU A 231 23.18 -2.79 -16.43
C GLU A 231 24.02 -1.54 -16.15
N LYS A 232 23.51 -0.34 -16.44
CA LYS A 232 24.23 0.94 -16.21
C LYS A 232 24.01 1.54 -14.82
N GLY A 233 23.06 1.00 -14.06
CA GLY A 233 22.56 1.59 -12.82
C GLY A 233 22.85 0.80 -11.55
N ALA A 234 23.32 -0.45 -11.62
CA ALA A 234 23.56 -1.28 -10.45
C ALA A 234 24.66 -0.69 -9.55
N THR A 235 24.23 0.08 -8.55
CA THR A 235 25.12 0.73 -7.57
C THR A 235 25.44 -0.18 -6.38
N GLY A 236 24.76 -1.32 -6.31
CA GLY A 236 24.77 -2.24 -5.16
C GLY A 236 23.81 -1.83 -4.04
N ASP A 237 23.13 -0.68 -4.15
CA ASP A 237 22.07 -0.23 -3.25
C ASP A 237 20.69 -0.46 -3.88
N ALA A 238 19.98 -1.49 -3.40
CA ALA A 238 18.70 -1.94 -3.97
C ALA A 238 17.65 -0.81 -4.08
N LYS A 239 17.65 0.15 -3.15
CA LYS A 239 16.71 1.28 -3.19
C LYS A 239 17.03 2.23 -4.35
N THR A 240 18.31 2.56 -4.56
CA THR A 240 18.73 3.42 -5.67
C THR A 240 18.43 2.78 -7.01
N ASP A 241 18.67 1.48 -7.12
CA ASP A 241 18.38 0.70 -8.32
C ASP A 241 16.85 0.69 -8.61
N ASN A 242 16.02 0.49 -7.59
CA ASN A 242 14.55 0.59 -7.71
C ASN A 242 14.06 2.00 -8.12
N ILE A 243 14.71 3.07 -7.65
CA ILE A 243 14.38 4.45 -8.10
C ILE A 243 14.74 4.62 -9.58
N ALA A 244 15.86 4.04 -10.03
CA ALA A 244 16.26 4.09 -11.43
C ALA A 244 15.27 3.33 -12.33
N LEU A 245 14.78 2.16 -11.88
CA LEU A 245 13.71 1.41 -12.56
C LEU A 245 12.42 2.24 -12.66
N LEU A 246 11.96 2.85 -11.57
CA LEU A 246 10.80 3.75 -11.58
C LEU A 246 10.96 4.89 -12.58
N LYS A 247 12.15 5.49 -12.64
CA LYS A 247 12.47 6.55 -13.59
C LYS A 247 12.44 6.05 -15.04
N GLY A 248 13.01 4.88 -15.31
CA GLY A 248 12.97 4.23 -16.62
C GLY A 248 11.52 4.04 -17.09
N SER A 249 10.71 3.38 -16.28
CA SER A 249 9.29 3.12 -16.56
C SER A 249 8.49 4.40 -16.76
N PHE A 250 8.74 5.44 -15.95
CA PHE A 250 8.13 6.75 -16.12
C PHE A 250 8.49 7.37 -17.48
N LEU A 251 9.77 7.42 -17.84
CA LEU A 251 10.22 8.04 -19.08
C LEU A 251 9.69 7.30 -20.32
N ILE A 252 9.63 5.97 -20.27
CA ILE A 252 9.01 5.14 -21.31
C ILE A 252 7.54 5.51 -21.47
N ASP A 253 6.80 5.66 -20.36
CA ASP A 253 5.40 6.11 -20.39
C ASP A 253 5.25 7.51 -21.00
N GLN A 254 6.11 8.47 -20.62
CA GLN A 254 6.03 9.82 -21.17
C GLN A 254 6.33 9.86 -22.67
N LYS A 255 7.24 9.02 -23.17
CA LYS A 255 7.52 8.92 -24.62
C LYS A 255 6.29 8.48 -25.43
N LYS A 256 5.44 7.63 -24.86
CA LYS A 256 4.20 7.15 -25.49
C LYS A 256 3.10 8.24 -25.58
N LYS A 257 3.24 9.35 -24.85
CA LYS A 257 2.25 10.45 -24.85
C LYS A 257 2.55 11.50 -25.93
N PRO A 258 1.51 12.22 -26.40
CA PRO A 258 1.67 13.43 -27.21
C PRO A 258 2.60 14.45 -26.54
N ALA A 259 3.39 15.19 -27.31
CA ALA A 259 4.43 16.09 -26.78
C ALA A 259 3.90 17.15 -25.79
N ASN A 260 2.65 17.60 -25.98
CA ASN A 260 1.98 18.57 -25.12
C ASN A 260 1.47 18.00 -23.78
N GLU A 261 1.46 16.67 -23.61
CA GLU A 261 1.00 15.97 -22.41
C GLU A 261 2.16 15.32 -21.63
N ARG A 262 3.40 15.45 -22.12
CA ARG A 262 4.58 14.86 -21.47
C ARG A 262 4.96 15.67 -20.25
N GLU A 263 5.29 14.97 -19.19
CA GLU A 263 5.85 15.54 -17.96
C GLU A 263 7.35 15.19 -17.84
N GLU A 264 8.14 16.12 -17.33
CA GLU A 264 9.54 15.85 -17.01
C GLU A 264 9.69 15.09 -15.70
N TRP A 265 10.75 14.29 -15.57
CA TRP A 265 11.08 13.62 -14.32
C TRP A 265 11.54 14.65 -13.27
N VAL A 266 10.78 14.77 -12.18
CA VAL A 266 11.16 15.52 -10.99
C VAL A 266 11.64 14.58 -9.88
N GLY A 267 11.10 13.36 -9.84
CA GLY A 267 11.44 12.36 -8.82
C GLY A 267 10.90 12.70 -7.43
N SER A 268 9.89 13.58 -7.35
CA SER A 268 9.19 13.86 -6.09
C SER A 268 8.18 12.76 -5.79
N ASN A 269 7.90 12.51 -4.50
CA ASN A 269 6.92 11.49 -4.13
C ASN A 269 5.51 11.83 -4.66
N ALA A 270 5.14 13.11 -4.70
CA ALA A 270 3.84 13.54 -5.23
C ALA A 270 3.67 13.19 -6.72
N GLN A 271 4.72 13.36 -7.54
CA GLN A 271 4.68 13.02 -8.96
C GLN A 271 4.50 11.51 -9.13
N ILE A 272 5.33 10.73 -8.43
CA ILE A 272 5.41 9.28 -8.61
C ILE A 272 4.18 8.58 -8.06
N MET A 273 3.67 9.01 -6.90
CA MET A 273 2.43 8.49 -6.37
C MET A 273 1.26 8.71 -7.34
N ARG A 274 1.09 9.93 -7.87
CA ARG A 274 0.01 10.24 -8.84
C ARG A 274 0.14 9.41 -10.11
N TRP A 275 1.34 9.32 -10.67
CA TRP A 275 1.61 8.57 -11.89
C TRP A 275 1.41 7.06 -11.68
N HIS A 276 2.00 6.50 -10.63
CA HIS A 276 1.92 5.09 -10.30
C HIS A 276 0.48 4.66 -9.98
N TYR A 277 -0.28 5.49 -9.25
CA TYR A 277 -1.69 5.22 -9.00
C TYR A 277 -2.51 5.19 -10.28
N ALA A 278 -2.29 6.14 -11.21
CA ALA A 278 -2.94 6.13 -12.51
C ALA A 278 -2.59 4.88 -13.33
N LYS A 279 -1.34 4.41 -13.26
CA LYS A 279 -0.89 3.18 -13.91
C LYS A 279 -1.50 1.93 -13.29
N SER A 280 -1.54 1.86 -11.96
CA SER A 280 -2.13 0.75 -11.23
C SER A 280 -3.62 0.60 -11.55
N LEU A 281 -4.39 1.69 -11.54
CA LEU A 281 -5.82 1.65 -11.90
C LEU A 281 -6.03 1.21 -13.36
N GLY A 282 -5.16 1.66 -14.27
CA GLY A 282 -5.25 1.37 -15.69
C GLY A 282 -4.59 0.09 -16.16
N ARG A 283 -3.99 -0.71 -15.26
CA ARG A 283 -3.23 -1.93 -15.60
C ARG A 283 -4.08 -2.91 -16.39
N TYR A 284 -5.23 -3.24 -15.83
CA TYR A 284 -6.18 -4.19 -16.39
C TYR A 284 -7.34 -3.48 -17.09
N PHE A 285 -7.81 -2.39 -16.47
CA PHE A 285 -9.00 -1.67 -16.90
C PHE A 285 -8.64 -0.27 -17.37
N ASN A 286 -8.24 -0.11 -18.63
CA ASN A 286 -7.82 1.19 -19.15
C ASN A 286 -9.01 2.09 -19.54
N ASN A 287 -9.86 2.44 -18.56
CA ASN A 287 -10.95 3.41 -18.72
C ASN A 287 -10.54 4.80 -18.16
N GLN A 288 -10.07 5.68 -19.03
CA GLN A 288 -9.59 7.00 -18.62
C GLN A 288 -10.68 7.91 -18.04
N GLU A 289 -11.95 7.72 -18.40
CA GLU A 289 -13.06 8.52 -17.86
C GLU A 289 -13.30 8.25 -16.37
N GLU A 290 -13.08 7.01 -15.93
CA GLU A 290 -13.16 6.62 -14.52
C GLU A 290 -11.85 6.89 -13.77
N ILE A 291 -10.70 6.65 -14.39
CA ILE A 291 -9.39 6.77 -13.74
C ILE A 291 -9.04 8.22 -13.40
N ARG A 292 -9.21 9.15 -14.35
CA ARG A 292 -8.84 10.57 -14.15
C ARG A 292 -9.47 11.21 -12.91
N PRO A 293 -10.79 11.09 -12.65
CA PRO A 293 -11.38 11.64 -11.43
C PRO A 293 -10.89 10.94 -10.16
N MET A 294 -10.62 9.63 -10.19
CA MET A 294 -10.04 8.92 -9.04
C MET A 294 -8.63 9.44 -8.71
N VAL A 295 -7.78 9.59 -9.72
CA VAL A 295 -6.43 10.15 -9.57
C VAL A 295 -6.48 11.59 -9.03
N LYS A 296 -7.40 12.42 -9.52
CA LYS A 296 -7.59 13.79 -9.02
C LYS A 296 -8.02 13.80 -7.55
N LYS A 297 -8.98 12.96 -7.16
CA LYS A 297 -9.42 12.82 -5.76
C LYS A 297 -8.26 12.38 -4.87
N MET A 298 -7.48 11.39 -5.29
CA MET A 298 -6.36 10.86 -4.49
C MET A 298 -5.21 11.87 -4.36
N THR A 299 -4.93 12.61 -5.43
CA THR A 299 -3.96 13.72 -5.41
C THR A 299 -4.40 14.81 -4.43
N MET A 300 -5.68 15.21 -4.49
CA MET A 300 -6.24 16.20 -3.57
C MET A 300 -6.21 15.71 -2.12
N ALA A 301 -6.63 14.46 -1.88
CA ALA A 301 -6.58 13.84 -0.55
C ALA A 301 -5.16 13.85 0.02
N SER A 302 -4.15 13.57 -0.80
CA SER A 302 -2.75 13.60 -0.38
C SER A 302 -2.28 14.99 0.05
N HIS A 303 -2.70 16.05 -0.66
CA HIS A 303 -2.39 17.42 -0.24
C HIS A 303 -3.13 17.81 1.05
N ILE A 304 -4.38 17.37 1.21
CA ILE A 304 -5.16 17.58 2.45
C ILE A 304 -4.47 16.89 3.63
N VAL A 305 -4.03 15.64 3.45
CA VAL A 305 -3.29 14.89 4.47
C VAL A 305 -1.98 15.59 4.81
N PHE A 306 -1.20 16.01 3.81
CA PHE A 306 0.06 16.74 4.02
C PHE A 306 -0.16 17.98 4.91
N TRP A 307 -1.08 18.86 4.53
CA TRP A 307 -1.34 20.10 5.27
C TRP A 307 -2.06 19.86 6.60
N GLY A 308 -2.91 18.84 6.67
CA GLY A 308 -3.55 18.39 7.90
C GLY A 308 -2.53 17.93 8.95
N ILE A 309 -1.51 17.18 8.54
CA ILE A 309 -0.40 16.76 9.42
C ILE A 309 0.36 18.00 9.92
N ILE A 310 0.71 18.95 9.04
CA ILE A 310 1.39 20.20 9.44
C ILE A 310 0.55 21.00 10.45
N ALA A 311 -0.76 21.15 10.19
CA ALA A 311 -1.66 21.85 11.09
C ALA A 311 -1.75 21.14 12.46
N ALA A 312 -1.83 19.80 12.47
CA ALA A 312 -1.83 19.00 13.69
C ALA A 312 -0.54 19.17 14.50
N MET A 313 0.63 19.18 13.84
CA MET A 313 1.92 19.44 14.49
C MET A 313 1.92 20.80 15.20
N ILE A 314 1.50 21.87 14.51
CA ILE A 314 1.43 23.23 15.06
C ILE A 314 0.47 23.27 16.26
N LEU A 315 -0.71 22.66 16.13
CA LEU A 315 -1.71 22.60 17.20
C LEU A 315 -1.19 21.86 18.43
N LEU A 316 -0.50 20.73 18.24
CA LEU A 316 0.07 19.94 19.34
C LEU A 316 1.22 20.66 20.04
N VAL A 317 2.10 21.37 19.31
CA VAL A 317 3.12 22.25 19.93
C VAL A 317 2.46 23.35 20.75
N TRP A 318 1.38 23.93 20.23
CA TRP A 318 0.62 24.95 20.95
C TRP A 318 0.00 24.40 22.23
N GLY A 319 -0.62 23.21 22.16
CA GLY A 319 -1.22 22.50 23.29
C GLY A 319 -0.20 22.00 24.31
N ALA A 320 1.02 21.69 23.88
CA ALA A 320 2.12 21.24 24.72
C ALA A 320 2.62 22.29 25.73
N ARG A 321 2.06 23.50 25.77
CA ARG A 321 2.34 24.49 26.82
C ARG A 321 1.69 24.15 28.17
N LYS A 322 0.62 23.35 28.17
CA LYS A 322 -0.14 22.97 29.38
C LYS A 322 -0.01 21.48 29.69
N ASN A 323 0.07 21.13 30.97
CA ASN A 323 0.11 19.74 31.45
C ASN A 323 -1.30 19.14 31.69
N ASN A 324 -2.33 19.84 31.23
CA ASN A 324 -3.72 19.48 31.39
C ASN A 324 -4.50 19.80 30.11
N GLY A 325 -5.72 19.27 30.03
CA GLY A 325 -6.61 19.47 28.89
C GLY A 325 -6.43 18.44 27.79
N ILE A 326 -7.29 18.56 26.78
CA ILE A 326 -7.48 17.52 25.76
C ILE A 326 -6.22 17.33 24.90
N LEU A 327 -5.56 18.41 24.48
CA LEU A 327 -4.37 18.34 23.61
C LEU A 327 -3.18 17.63 24.25
N TYR A 328 -3.02 17.75 25.56
CA TYR A 328 -1.98 17.01 26.29
C TYR A 328 -2.28 15.50 26.31
N TRP A 329 -3.54 15.12 26.51
CA TRP A 329 -3.94 13.71 26.52
C TRP A 329 -3.96 13.09 25.12
N LEU A 330 -4.16 13.88 24.06
CA LEU A 330 -4.00 13.40 22.68
C LEU A 330 -2.60 12.83 22.42
N LEU A 331 -1.57 13.36 23.09
CA LEU A 331 -0.18 12.90 22.93
C LEU A 331 0.02 11.41 23.25
N ILE A 332 -0.81 10.85 24.12
CA ILE A 332 -0.79 9.41 24.44
C ILE A 332 -2.00 8.68 23.84
N ALA A 333 -3.16 9.33 23.76
CA ALA A 333 -4.39 8.69 23.28
C ALA A 333 -4.33 8.35 21.79
N VAL A 334 -3.74 9.20 20.95
CA VAL A 334 -3.65 8.94 19.50
C VAL A 334 -2.71 7.76 19.20
N PRO A 335 -1.46 7.69 19.71
CA PRO A 335 -0.63 6.50 19.55
C PRO A 335 -1.26 5.23 20.14
N MET A 336 -1.95 5.34 21.28
CA MET A 336 -2.66 4.21 21.90
C MET A 336 -3.82 3.69 21.03
N ALA A 337 -4.42 4.52 20.20
CA ALA A 337 -5.49 4.16 19.28
C ALA A 337 -5.00 3.57 17.94
N LEU A 338 -3.69 3.42 17.73
CA LEU A 338 -3.11 2.85 16.51
C LEU A 338 -3.77 1.53 16.04
N PRO A 339 -3.99 0.49 16.87
CA PRO A 339 -4.65 -0.72 16.40
C PRO A 339 -6.08 -0.49 15.91
N VAL A 340 -6.79 0.49 16.48
CA VAL A 340 -8.15 0.85 16.04
C VAL A 340 -8.10 1.55 14.69
N PHE A 341 -7.18 2.51 14.51
CA PHE A 341 -7.00 3.19 13.23
C PHE A 341 -6.62 2.20 12.12
N PHE A 342 -5.74 1.23 12.41
CA PHE A 342 -5.39 0.18 11.46
C PHE A 342 -6.61 -0.61 10.98
N ILE A 343 -7.47 -1.08 11.89
CA ILE A 343 -8.68 -1.85 11.51
C ILE A 343 -9.66 -0.99 10.70
N ILE A 344 -9.84 0.28 11.08
CA ILE A 344 -10.71 1.21 10.34
C ILE A 344 -10.23 1.38 8.91
N GLU A 345 -8.94 1.68 8.75
CA GLU A 345 -8.32 1.92 7.45
C GLU A 345 -8.35 0.66 6.57
N TYR A 346 -7.90 -0.47 7.14
CA TYR A 346 -7.93 -1.77 6.48
C TYR A 346 -9.34 -2.13 5.99
N SER A 347 -10.34 -1.98 6.87
CA SER A 347 -11.74 -2.27 6.52
C SER A 347 -12.27 -1.31 5.46
N ALA A 348 -11.93 -0.02 5.52
CA ALA A 348 -12.37 0.96 4.54
C ALA A 348 -11.83 0.66 3.13
N TRP A 349 -10.57 0.23 3.03
CA TRP A 349 -9.99 -0.17 1.75
C TRP A 349 -10.57 -1.47 1.22
N LEU A 350 -10.79 -2.49 2.06
CA LEU A 350 -11.49 -3.70 1.65
C LEU A 350 -12.90 -3.37 1.13
N TRP A 351 -13.63 -2.50 1.83
CA TRP A 351 -14.94 -2.05 1.37
C TRP A 351 -14.85 -1.36 0.02
N TRP A 352 -13.88 -0.44 -0.16
CA TRP A 352 -13.65 0.25 -1.42
C TRP A 352 -13.41 -0.75 -2.55
N TYR A 353 -12.55 -1.75 -2.34
CA TYR A 353 -12.29 -2.80 -3.32
C TYR A 353 -13.53 -3.56 -3.76
N GLY A 354 -14.35 -4.02 -2.81
CA GLY A 354 -15.55 -4.79 -3.13
C GLY A 354 -16.75 -3.98 -3.62
N HIS A 355 -16.68 -2.64 -3.57
CA HIS A 355 -17.76 -1.73 -4.02
C HIS A 355 -17.38 -0.86 -5.22
N ASN A 356 -16.11 -0.88 -5.65
CA ASN A 356 -15.62 -0.18 -6.84
C ASN A 356 -15.17 -1.20 -7.89
N LEU A 357 -16.04 -2.17 -8.18
CA LEU A 357 -15.80 -3.21 -9.19
C LEU A 357 -15.96 -2.63 -10.60
N ASN A 358 -15.03 -2.98 -11.49
CA ASN A 358 -15.05 -2.59 -12.88
C ASN A 358 -15.93 -3.55 -13.71
N ALA A 359 -16.78 -2.98 -14.57
CA ALA A 359 -17.68 -3.76 -15.43
C ALA A 359 -16.96 -4.57 -16.53
N MET A 360 -15.68 -4.28 -16.80
CA MET A 360 -14.85 -5.04 -17.75
C MET A 360 -14.23 -6.32 -17.14
N GLY A 361 -14.51 -6.63 -15.87
CA GLY A 361 -14.11 -7.91 -15.28
C GLY A 361 -14.75 -9.09 -16.03
N ALA A 362 -14.04 -10.21 -16.15
CA ALA A 362 -14.56 -11.40 -16.83
C ALA A 362 -15.80 -11.99 -16.11
N PHE A 363 -15.88 -11.82 -14.79
CA PHE A 363 -17.00 -12.25 -13.97
C PHE A 363 -17.64 -11.06 -13.26
N THR A 364 -18.93 -10.85 -13.53
CA THR A 364 -19.72 -9.83 -12.83
C THR A 364 -20.11 -10.35 -11.45
N VAL A 365 -19.45 -9.84 -10.41
CA VAL A 365 -19.78 -10.13 -9.02
C VAL A 365 -20.60 -8.96 -8.45
N LYS A 366 -21.61 -9.26 -7.63
CA LYS A 366 -22.32 -8.21 -6.89
C LYS A 366 -21.37 -7.54 -5.90
N PRO A 367 -21.53 -6.22 -5.63
CA PRO A 367 -20.76 -5.56 -4.59
C PRO A 367 -20.78 -6.35 -3.28
N PHE A 368 -19.62 -6.52 -2.69
CA PHE A 368 -19.44 -7.33 -1.48
C PHE A 368 -18.39 -6.70 -0.57
N MET A 369 -18.29 -7.23 0.65
CA MET A 369 -17.24 -6.86 1.59
C MET A 369 -16.23 -7.99 1.65
N PRO A 370 -14.99 -7.81 1.17
CA PRO A 370 -13.92 -8.76 1.43
C PRO A 370 -13.77 -9.03 2.93
N THR A 371 -13.41 -10.25 3.30
CA THR A 371 -13.40 -10.69 4.70
C THR A 371 -12.38 -9.89 5.52
N VAL A 372 -12.89 -9.05 6.43
CA VAL A 372 -12.04 -8.28 7.36
C VAL A 372 -11.37 -9.18 8.39
N PHE A 373 -12.11 -10.12 8.98
CA PHE A 373 -11.59 -11.05 9.98
C PHE A 373 -12.33 -12.38 9.90
N GLY A 374 -11.59 -13.47 10.04
CA GLY A 374 -12.12 -14.83 10.04
C GLY A 374 -12.10 -15.46 8.65
N GLN A 375 -13.11 -16.27 8.37
CA GLN A 375 -13.26 -16.96 7.09
C GLN A 375 -14.47 -16.43 6.34
N GLY A 376 -14.32 -16.23 5.03
CA GLY A 376 -15.41 -15.90 4.13
C GLY A 376 -15.32 -16.70 2.84
N LYS A 377 -16.34 -16.55 1.99
CA LYS A 377 -16.40 -17.22 0.70
C LYS A 377 -16.91 -16.25 -0.36
N VAL A 378 -16.19 -16.18 -1.47
CA VAL A 378 -16.56 -15.41 -2.66
C VAL A 378 -16.40 -16.33 -3.86
N ALA A 379 -17.51 -16.70 -4.49
CA ALA A 379 -17.54 -17.76 -5.50
C ALA A 379 -16.89 -19.07 -4.98
N GLN A 380 -15.88 -19.60 -5.68
CA GLN A 380 -15.14 -20.81 -5.28
C GLN A 380 -13.94 -20.53 -4.37
N PHE A 381 -13.66 -19.25 -4.07
CA PHE A 381 -12.57 -18.87 -3.20
C PHE A 381 -13.03 -18.81 -1.75
N THR A 382 -12.30 -19.49 -0.87
CA THR A 382 -12.38 -19.30 0.57
C THR A 382 -11.28 -18.31 0.98
N THR A 383 -11.70 -17.20 1.58
CA THR A 383 -10.82 -16.15 2.09
C THR A 383 -10.57 -16.38 3.58
N HIS A 384 -9.30 -16.32 3.97
CA HIS A 384 -8.84 -16.34 5.36
C HIS A 384 -8.17 -15.00 5.67
N SER A 385 -8.56 -14.35 6.75
CA SER A 385 -8.07 -13.01 7.10
C SER A 385 -7.90 -12.88 8.60
N TYR A 386 -6.67 -12.71 9.06
CA TYR A 386 -6.34 -12.74 10.49
C TYR A 386 -5.18 -11.79 10.84
N PRO A 387 -5.12 -11.34 12.11
CA PRO A 387 -3.99 -10.56 12.60
C PRO A 387 -2.69 -11.37 12.55
N ASP A 388 -1.60 -10.66 12.27
CA ASP A 388 -0.23 -11.17 12.37
C ASP A 388 0.51 -10.48 13.55
N ILE A 389 1.81 -10.77 13.70
CA ILE A 389 2.64 -10.33 14.82
C ILE A 389 2.65 -8.81 14.99
N GLY A 390 2.66 -8.04 13.91
CA GLY A 390 2.64 -6.58 13.92
C GLY A 390 1.39 -6.03 14.60
N PHE A 391 0.21 -6.62 14.35
CA PHE A 391 -1.01 -6.20 15.05
C PHE A 391 -0.99 -6.63 16.52
N GLY A 392 -0.44 -7.81 16.84
CA GLY A 392 -0.19 -8.22 18.22
C GLY A 392 0.70 -7.22 18.98
N LEU A 393 1.76 -6.74 18.33
CA LEU A 393 2.65 -5.70 18.89
C LEU A 393 1.94 -4.35 19.04
N MET A 394 1.04 -3.97 18.12
CA MET A 394 0.19 -2.78 18.28
C MET A 394 -0.71 -2.88 19.51
N MET A 395 -1.31 -4.05 19.75
CA MET A 395 -2.15 -4.29 20.93
C MET A 395 -1.33 -4.24 22.23
N LEU A 396 -0.12 -4.82 22.24
CA LEU A 396 0.80 -4.71 23.38
C LEU A 396 1.17 -3.25 23.65
N MET A 397 1.54 -2.50 22.61
CA MET A 397 1.86 -1.08 22.72
C MET A 397 0.69 -0.29 23.31
N ALA A 398 -0.54 -0.51 22.82
CA ALA A 398 -1.73 0.14 23.35
C ALA A 398 -1.94 -0.15 24.85
N ALA A 399 -1.73 -1.41 25.28
CA ALA A 399 -1.83 -1.78 26.70
C ALA A 399 -0.76 -1.09 27.56
N LEU A 400 0.50 -1.03 27.10
CA LEU A 400 1.57 -0.34 27.81
C LEU A 400 1.29 1.17 27.95
N LEU A 401 0.79 1.80 26.90
CA LEU A 401 0.40 3.20 26.90
C LEU A 401 -0.81 3.46 27.82
N ALA A 402 -1.79 2.57 27.85
CA ALA A 402 -2.92 2.65 28.78
C ALA A 402 -2.45 2.62 30.24
N ILE A 403 -1.54 1.70 30.58
CA ILE A 403 -0.93 1.64 31.93
C ILE A 403 -0.14 2.92 32.22
N ALA A 404 0.67 3.40 31.27
CA ALA A 404 1.44 4.63 31.43
C ALA A 404 0.55 5.86 31.65
N ALA A 405 -0.59 5.94 30.95
CA ALA A 405 -1.59 6.98 31.11
C ALA A 405 -2.24 6.91 32.51
N LEU A 406 -2.68 5.73 32.95
CA LEU A 406 -3.27 5.53 34.27
C LEU A 406 -2.31 5.90 35.41
N LEU A 407 -1.03 5.56 35.29
CA LEU A 407 0.01 5.96 36.25
C LEU A 407 0.14 7.48 36.33
N ARG A 408 0.06 8.18 35.19
CA ARG A 408 0.11 9.65 35.13
C ARG A 408 -1.14 10.28 35.77
N ILE A 409 -2.32 9.73 35.54
CA ILE A 409 -3.57 10.19 36.19
C ILE A 409 -3.47 10.03 37.72
N LYS A 410 -3.01 8.88 38.19
CA LYS A 410 -2.89 8.61 39.63
C LYS A 410 -1.85 9.50 40.32
N ASP A 411 -0.78 9.86 39.64
CA ASP A 411 0.23 10.80 40.17
C ASP A 411 -0.34 12.23 40.27
N ALA A 412 -1.06 12.69 39.25
CA ALA A 412 -1.67 14.02 39.22
C ALA A 412 -2.81 14.22 40.24
N ARG A 413 -3.43 13.13 40.74
CA ARG A 413 -4.44 13.18 41.82
C ARG A 413 -3.83 13.21 43.23
N GLN A 414 -2.54 12.89 43.36
CA GLN A 414 -1.84 12.83 44.66
C GLN A 414 -0.98 14.06 44.93
N GLN A 415 -0.79 14.92 43.93
CA GLN A 415 -0.24 16.27 44.03
C GLN A 415 -1.38 17.25 44.14
#